data_AF-A0A453FH92-F1
#
_entry.id   AF-A0A453FH92-F1
#
_cell.length_a   1.000
_cell.length_b   1.000
_cell.length_c   1.000
_cell.angle_alpha   90.00
_cell.angle_beta   90.00
_cell.angle_gamma   90.00
#
_symmetry.space_group_name_H-M   'P 1'
#
loop_
_entity.id
_entity.type
_entity.pdbx_description
1 polymer ?
#
loop_
_entity_poly.entity_id
_entity_poly.type
_entity_poly.pdbx_seq_one_letter_code
_entity_poly.pdbx_strand_id
1 'polypeptide(L)'
;MVSYIDQETDQFRASSAARTSASRLSMSRASPMPLTPGVSKETESYVSPPAPSFSRLLAMNAPEWKQALIGSISALVYGSLQPIYALTIGGMIAAFFVQDHNEMNAIISRYALIFCSLSLVSIAVNLLQHYNFAYMGEHLVRRIRVQVLEKILTFEAAWFDEDTNSSGSLCSRLSDESSLVKTLVADRISLLLQTACGIVIAVTMGLIVAWKLALVMIAVQPCTMICYYAKKIVLSNVSRDLAKAQYESTQIAIEAVYNHRMVTSFGCSSKILQLFEHTQEEPLRKARKKSWVAGITTGLSPCLTFLSWALDFWYGGKLAQSGEISAGDVFKTFFVLVSTGKLIADAGSMTSDLAKGSNAVASVFEVLDRKSISPQNSQ
;
A
#
# COMPACT_ATOMS: atom_id res chain seq x y z
N MET A 1 17.98 7.27 38.46
CA MET A 1 17.53 6.25 37.49
C MET A 1 18.41 5.00 37.59
N VAL A 2 18.57 4.46 38.80
CA VAL A 2 19.35 3.24 39.10
C VAL A 2 18.61 2.34 40.12
N SER A 3 17.56 2.81 40.78
CA SER A 3 16.81 2.02 41.79
C SER A 3 15.48 1.42 41.29
N TYR A 4 15.27 1.32 39.97
CA TYR A 4 14.04 0.71 39.40
C TYR A 4 14.31 -0.60 38.65
N ILE A 5 15.58 -1.03 38.56
CA ILE A 5 15.99 -2.25 37.83
C ILE A 5 16.22 -3.43 38.78
N ASP A 6 16.51 -3.19 40.07
CA ASP A 6 16.79 -4.29 41.01
C ASP A 6 15.53 -5.03 41.51
N GLN A 7 14.32 -4.52 41.26
CA GLN A 7 13.10 -5.10 41.84
C GLN A 7 12.42 -6.17 40.97
N GLU A 8 12.77 -6.29 39.67
CA GLU A 8 12.28 -7.39 38.82
C GLU A 8 13.15 -8.67 38.91
N THR A 9 14.40 -8.54 39.36
CA THR A 9 15.36 -9.66 39.33
C THR A 9 15.12 -10.72 40.41
N ASP A 10 14.38 -10.37 41.48
CA ASP A 10 14.11 -11.29 42.61
C ASP A 10 12.81 -12.10 42.48
N GLN A 11 11.95 -11.79 41.52
CA GLN A 11 10.65 -12.48 41.40
C GLN A 11 10.69 -13.77 40.56
N PHE A 12 11.77 -14.03 39.81
CA PHE A 12 11.92 -15.22 38.96
C PHE A 12 12.73 -16.37 39.59
N ARG A 13 13.15 -16.25 40.85
CA ARG A 13 13.97 -17.24 41.56
C ARG A 13 13.24 -17.92 42.73
N ALA A 14 12.08 -18.55 42.49
CA ALA A 14 11.62 -19.66 43.33
C ALA A 14 10.35 -20.32 42.77
N SER A 15 10.48 -21.52 42.20
CA SER A 15 9.68 -22.71 42.57
C SER A 15 9.92 -23.84 41.56
N SER A 16 10.95 -24.62 41.84
CA SER A 16 11.05 -26.00 41.37
C SER A 16 10.15 -26.85 42.27
N ALA A 17 9.11 -27.46 41.71
CA ALA A 17 8.50 -28.67 42.28
C ALA A 17 8.13 -29.63 41.14
N ALA A 18 8.76 -30.79 41.19
CA ALA A 18 8.71 -31.86 40.21
C ALA A 18 7.29 -32.40 39.97
N ARG A 19 6.99 -32.75 38.72
CA ARG A 19 6.11 -33.87 38.39
C ARG A 19 6.65 -34.58 37.15
N THR A 20 7.32 -35.68 37.43
CA THR A 20 7.80 -36.71 36.51
C THR A 20 6.60 -37.39 35.84
N SER A 21 6.55 -37.40 34.51
CA SER A 21 5.84 -38.45 33.78
C SER A 21 6.74 -38.92 32.64
N ALA A 22 7.06 -40.20 32.68
CA ALA A 22 7.95 -40.86 31.77
C ALA A 22 7.23 -41.12 30.44
N SER A 23 7.76 -40.60 29.34
CA SER A 23 7.49 -41.12 28.01
C SER A 23 8.81 -41.29 27.26
N ARG A 24 9.06 -42.54 26.89
CA ARG A 24 10.25 -43.12 26.25
C ARG A 24 10.81 -42.22 25.14
N LEU A 25 12.04 -41.73 25.33
CA LEU A 25 12.85 -41.14 24.27
C LEU A 25 13.47 -42.29 23.46
N SER A 26 12.94 -42.59 22.27
CA SER A 26 13.71 -43.34 21.29
C SER A 26 14.82 -42.42 20.77
N MET A 27 16.08 -42.75 21.05
CA MET A 27 17.21 -42.09 20.40
C MET A 27 17.20 -42.43 18.91
N SER A 28 16.62 -41.57 18.07
CA SER A 28 16.99 -41.56 16.65
C SER A 28 18.33 -40.83 16.54
N ARG A 29 19.38 -41.59 16.29
CA ARG A 29 20.72 -41.14 15.95
C ARG A 29 20.62 -40.22 14.73
N ALA A 30 20.81 -38.91 14.89
CA ALA A 30 20.91 -37.99 13.76
C ALA A 30 22.26 -38.24 13.07
N SER A 31 22.23 -38.94 11.95
CA SER A 31 23.38 -39.11 11.05
C SER A 31 23.67 -37.78 10.35
N PRO A 32 24.94 -37.43 10.09
CA PRO A 32 25.26 -36.29 9.23
C PRO A 32 24.75 -36.56 7.81
N MET A 33 24.05 -35.56 7.25
CA MET A 33 23.54 -35.55 5.89
C MET A 33 24.70 -35.79 4.89
N PRO A 34 24.61 -36.77 3.96
CA PRO A 34 25.60 -36.90 2.91
C PRO A 34 25.47 -35.71 1.96
N LEU A 35 26.58 -35.02 1.70
CA LEU A 35 26.74 -34.12 0.54
C LEU A 35 26.63 -34.97 -0.73
N THR A 36 25.43 -35.10 -1.29
CA THR A 36 25.25 -35.61 -2.66
C THR A 36 25.66 -34.52 -3.66
N PRO A 37 26.53 -34.83 -4.63
CA PRO A 37 26.91 -33.89 -5.67
C PRO A 37 25.75 -33.69 -6.66
N GLY A 38 25.44 -32.42 -6.92
CA GLY A 38 24.76 -31.91 -8.12
C GLY A 38 23.70 -32.79 -8.76
N VAL A 39 22.50 -32.84 -8.18
CA VAL A 39 21.30 -33.07 -8.98
C VAL A 39 21.02 -31.75 -9.70
N SER A 40 21.17 -31.78 -11.02
CA SER A 40 20.73 -30.73 -11.93
C SER A 40 19.32 -30.30 -11.55
N LYS A 41 19.15 -29.03 -11.13
CA LYS A 41 17.85 -28.36 -11.14
C LYS A 41 17.31 -28.46 -12.55
N GLU A 42 16.43 -29.43 -12.79
CA GLU A 42 15.49 -29.32 -13.90
C GLU A 42 14.79 -27.98 -13.69
N THR A 43 15.00 -27.10 -14.66
CA THR A 43 14.35 -25.81 -14.70
C THR A 43 12.90 -26.12 -15.03
N GLU A 44 12.10 -26.44 -14.02
CA GLU A 44 10.65 -26.37 -14.15
C GLU A 44 10.35 -24.94 -14.59
N SER A 45 9.98 -24.85 -15.86
CA SER A 45 9.41 -23.67 -16.48
C SER A 45 8.17 -23.29 -15.66
N TYR A 46 8.34 -22.40 -14.69
CA TYR A 46 7.22 -21.62 -14.14
C TYR A 46 6.61 -20.86 -15.31
N VAL A 47 5.59 -21.46 -15.93
CA VAL A 47 4.73 -20.79 -16.90
C VAL A 47 4.17 -19.58 -16.14
N SER A 48 4.58 -18.38 -16.54
CA SER A 48 4.02 -17.17 -15.96
C SER A 48 2.50 -17.24 -16.14
N PRO A 49 1.70 -17.07 -15.07
CA PRO A 49 0.25 -17.15 -15.20
C PRO A 49 -0.20 -16.16 -16.28
N PRO A 50 -1.19 -16.53 -17.11
CA PRO A 50 -1.69 -15.64 -18.16
C PRO A 50 -2.07 -14.30 -17.54
N ALA A 51 -1.77 -13.21 -18.25
CA ALA A 51 -2.01 -11.86 -17.76
C ALA A 51 -3.44 -11.74 -17.19
N PRO A 52 -3.61 -11.18 -15.99
CA PRO A 52 -4.91 -11.15 -15.33
C PRO A 52 -5.89 -10.37 -16.20
N SER A 53 -6.90 -11.08 -16.71
CA SER A 53 -7.95 -10.45 -17.52
C SER A 53 -8.87 -9.67 -16.59
N PHE A 54 -8.56 -8.39 -16.35
CA PHE A 54 -9.42 -7.45 -15.62
C PHE A 54 -10.85 -7.41 -16.22
N SER A 55 -10.97 -7.62 -17.54
CA SER A 55 -12.26 -7.74 -18.23
C SER A 55 -13.07 -8.94 -17.73
N ARG A 56 -12.41 -10.09 -17.52
CA ARG A 56 -13.06 -11.28 -16.97
C ARG A 56 -13.49 -11.09 -15.51
N LEU A 57 -12.66 -10.44 -14.70
CA LEU A 57 -13.03 -10.08 -13.33
C LEU A 57 -14.26 -9.17 -13.30
N LEU A 58 -14.33 -8.20 -14.22
CA LEU A 58 -15.48 -7.33 -14.38
C LEU A 58 -16.73 -8.11 -14.84
N ALA A 59 -16.56 -9.10 -15.72
CA ALA A 59 -17.66 -9.97 -16.16
C ALA A 59 -18.23 -10.82 -15.01
N MET A 60 -17.39 -11.29 -14.08
CA MET A 60 -17.86 -11.99 -12.86
C MET A 60 -18.69 -11.08 -11.94
N ASN A 61 -18.49 -9.77 -12.05
CA ASN A 61 -19.23 -8.77 -11.31
C ASN A 61 -20.54 -8.31 -11.99
N ALA A 62 -20.85 -8.82 -13.19
CA ALA A 62 -22.03 -8.42 -13.96
C ALA A 62 -23.38 -8.48 -13.20
N PRO A 63 -23.63 -9.42 -12.27
CA PRO A 63 -24.91 -9.43 -11.55
C PRO A 63 -25.12 -8.23 -10.62
N GLU A 64 -24.04 -7.60 -10.12
CA GLU A 64 -24.10 -6.43 -9.22
C GLU A 64 -23.78 -5.11 -9.96
N TRP A 65 -24.02 -5.06 -11.27
CA TRP A 65 -23.66 -3.91 -12.11
C TRP A 65 -24.34 -2.61 -11.66
N LYS A 66 -25.53 -2.69 -11.06
CA LYS A 66 -26.27 -1.51 -10.58
C LYS A 66 -25.54 -0.85 -9.41
N GLN A 67 -25.11 -1.64 -8.44
CA GLN A 67 -24.36 -1.18 -7.27
C GLN A 67 -22.97 -0.68 -7.71
N ALA A 68 -22.33 -1.35 -8.67
CA ALA A 68 -21.09 -0.87 -9.27
C ALA A 68 -21.24 0.50 -9.94
N LEU A 69 -22.35 0.72 -10.67
CA LEU A 69 -22.66 1.98 -11.33
C LEU A 69 -22.94 3.10 -10.32
N ILE A 70 -23.79 2.83 -9.32
CA ILE A 70 -24.11 3.79 -8.26
C ILE A 70 -22.84 4.15 -7.48
N GLY A 71 -22.05 3.16 -7.09
CA GLY A 71 -20.76 3.36 -6.42
C GLY A 71 -19.80 4.22 -7.25
N SER A 72 -19.73 3.96 -8.56
CA SER A 72 -18.88 4.72 -9.49
C SER A 72 -19.34 6.16 -9.64
N ILE A 73 -20.64 6.42 -9.77
CA ILE A 73 -21.19 7.79 -9.79
C ILE A 73 -20.89 8.51 -8.47
N SER A 74 -21.08 7.84 -7.33
CA SER A 74 -20.72 8.41 -6.02
C SER A 74 -19.22 8.71 -5.91
N ALA A 75 -18.34 7.82 -6.40
CA ALA A 75 -16.90 8.07 -6.42
C ALA A 75 -16.50 9.26 -7.29
N LEU A 76 -17.16 9.46 -8.44
CA LEU A 76 -16.95 10.64 -9.29
C LEU A 76 -17.35 11.93 -8.57
N VAL A 77 -18.52 11.93 -7.92
CA VAL A 77 -19.00 13.09 -7.15
C VAL A 77 -18.06 13.36 -5.97
N TYR A 78 -17.68 12.33 -5.21
CA TYR A 78 -16.75 12.47 -4.07
C TYR A 78 -15.36 12.97 -4.52
N GLY A 79 -14.92 12.59 -5.72
CA GLY A 79 -13.67 13.08 -6.32
C GLY A 79 -13.69 14.56 -6.66
N SER A 80 -14.86 15.09 -7.04
CA SER A 80 -15.05 16.52 -7.30
C SER A 80 -15.04 17.40 -6.05
N LEU A 81 -15.35 16.83 -4.87
CA LEU A 81 -15.46 17.60 -3.64
C LEU A 81 -14.13 18.21 -3.19
N GLN A 82 -13.02 17.49 -3.36
CA GLN A 82 -11.70 17.96 -2.92
C GLN A 82 -11.24 19.22 -3.68
N PRO A 83 -11.35 19.31 -5.03
CA PRO A 83 -11.11 20.54 -5.77
C PRO A 83 -12.11 21.66 -5.46
N ILE A 84 -13.40 21.34 -5.32
CA ILE A 84 -14.44 22.32 -4.96
C ILE A 84 -14.13 22.94 -3.59
N TYR A 85 -13.79 22.11 -2.61
CA TYR A 85 -13.36 22.54 -1.28
C TYR A 85 -12.16 23.49 -1.35
N ALA A 86 -11.15 23.13 -2.15
CA ALA A 86 -9.96 23.95 -2.33
C ALA A 86 -10.28 25.33 -2.94
N LEU A 87 -11.18 25.38 -3.94
CA LEU A 87 -11.64 26.63 -4.54
C LEU A 87 -12.41 27.48 -3.53
N THR A 88 -13.29 26.87 -2.72
CA THR A 88 -14.05 27.59 -1.69
C THR A 88 -13.14 28.19 -0.61
N ILE A 89 -12.06 27.50 -0.22
CA ILE A 89 -11.06 28.07 0.69
C ILE A 89 -10.39 29.29 0.07
N GLY A 90 -9.90 29.17 -1.16
CA GLY A 90 -9.28 30.30 -1.85
C GLY A 90 -10.23 31.49 -2.01
N GLY A 91 -11.51 31.23 -2.29
CA GLY A 91 -12.56 32.26 -2.36
C GLY A 91 -12.88 32.91 -1.01
N MET A 92 -12.87 32.14 0.08
CA MET A 92 -13.04 32.67 1.43
C MET A 92 -11.86 33.56 1.84
N ILE A 93 -10.63 33.16 1.53
CA ILE A 93 -9.44 33.99 1.78
C ILE A 93 -9.50 35.28 0.96
N ALA A 94 -9.95 35.20 -0.30
CA ALA A 94 -10.16 36.36 -1.14
C ALA A 94 -11.16 37.37 -0.54
N ALA A 95 -12.16 36.91 0.20
CA ALA A 95 -13.18 37.77 0.82
C ALA A 95 -12.59 38.71 1.88
N PHE A 96 -11.50 38.32 2.56
CA PHE A 96 -10.81 39.18 3.53
C PHE A 96 -10.06 40.35 2.89
N PHE A 97 -9.91 40.38 1.57
CA PHE A 97 -9.34 41.53 0.85
C PHE A 97 -10.39 42.60 0.50
N VAL A 98 -11.67 42.36 0.78
CA VAL A 98 -12.75 43.34 0.59
C VAL A 98 -12.71 44.37 1.73
N GLN A 99 -12.78 45.67 1.40
CA GLN A 99 -12.66 46.75 2.38
C GLN A 99 -13.94 47.00 3.19
N ASP A 100 -15.12 46.72 2.61
CA ASP A 100 -16.40 46.87 3.30
C ASP A 100 -16.67 45.67 4.22
N HIS A 101 -16.84 45.95 5.51
CA HIS A 101 -17.07 44.96 6.55
C HIS A 101 -18.43 44.27 6.40
N ASN A 102 -19.46 44.98 5.93
CA ASN A 102 -20.79 44.43 5.76
C ASN A 102 -20.82 43.44 4.58
N GLU A 103 -20.16 43.81 3.48
CA GLU A 103 -20.01 42.96 2.31
C GLU A 103 -19.15 41.72 2.63
N MET A 104 -18.03 41.91 3.34
CA MET A 104 -17.18 40.82 3.81
C MET A 104 -17.96 39.80 4.64
N ASN A 105 -18.73 40.25 5.65
CA ASN A 105 -19.54 39.36 6.49
C ASN A 105 -20.59 38.59 5.68
N ALA A 106 -21.22 39.23 4.69
CA ALA A 106 -22.18 38.57 3.82
C ALA A 106 -21.53 37.48 2.95
N ILE A 107 -20.33 37.75 2.40
CA ILE A 107 -19.57 36.78 1.60
C ILE A 107 -19.10 35.60 2.46
N ILE A 108 -18.53 35.87 3.65
CA ILE A 108 -18.07 34.83 4.57
C ILE A 108 -19.24 33.95 5.02
N SER A 109 -20.40 34.54 5.36
CA SER A 109 -21.59 33.78 5.73
C SER A 109 -22.05 32.85 4.60
N ARG A 110 -22.03 33.30 3.34
CA ARG A 110 -22.31 32.45 2.18
C ARG A 110 -21.30 31.30 2.05
N TYR A 111 -20.00 31.56 2.15
CA TYR A 111 -18.99 30.50 2.09
C TYR A 111 -19.11 29.51 3.26
N ALA A 112 -19.45 29.98 4.46
CA ALA A 112 -19.68 29.11 5.62
C ALA A 112 -20.88 28.17 5.38
N LEU A 113 -21.97 28.66 4.80
CA LEU A 113 -23.10 27.81 4.40
C LEU A 113 -22.70 26.82 3.31
N ILE A 114 -21.89 27.23 2.33
CA ILE A 114 -21.35 26.33 1.30
C ILE A 114 -20.50 25.23 1.95
N PHE A 115 -19.60 25.54 2.88
CA PHE A 115 -18.81 24.54 3.60
C PHE A 115 -19.68 23.55 4.38
N CYS A 116 -20.71 24.05 5.08
CA CYS A 116 -21.65 23.20 5.81
C CYS A 116 -22.38 22.24 4.86
N SER A 117 -22.87 22.76 3.72
CA SER A 117 -23.52 21.94 2.69
C SER A 117 -22.57 20.91 2.07
N LEU A 118 -21.32 21.31 1.78
CA LEU A 118 -20.31 20.44 1.19
C LEU A 118 -19.93 19.30 2.13
N SER A 119 -19.88 19.57 3.45
CA SER A 119 -19.65 18.56 4.48
C SER A 119 -20.79 17.53 4.54
N LEU A 120 -22.05 17.98 4.53
CA LEU A 120 -23.20 17.07 4.51
C LEU A 120 -23.23 16.21 3.24
N VAL A 121 -22.99 16.82 2.08
CA VAL A 121 -22.88 16.10 0.80
C VAL A 121 -21.71 15.11 0.82
N SER A 122 -20.57 15.50 1.37
CA SER A 122 -19.39 14.64 1.52
C SER A 122 -19.70 13.38 2.30
N ILE A 123 -20.36 13.50 3.46
CA ILE A 123 -20.75 12.36 4.29
C ILE A 123 -21.71 11.44 3.52
N ALA A 124 -22.75 11.99 2.89
CA ALA A 124 -23.74 11.20 2.17
C ALA A 124 -23.13 10.45 0.97
N VAL A 125 -22.33 11.14 0.15
CA VAL A 125 -21.71 10.56 -1.04
C VAL A 125 -20.64 9.54 -0.66
N ASN A 126 -19.83 9.82 0.37
CA ASN A 126 -18.83 8.88 0.85
C ASN A 126 -19.47 7.59 1.39
N LEU A 127 -20.55 7.71 2.17
CA LEU A 127 -21.30 6.55 2.66
C LEU A 127 -21.89 5.74 1.51
N LEU A 128 -22.51 6.38 0.52
CA LEU A 128 -23.04 5.72 -0.67
C LEU A 128 -21.93 5.02 -1.47
N GLN A 129 -20.79 5.68 -1.68
CA GLN A 129 -19.65 5.10 -2.39
C GLN A 129 -19.16 3.83 -1.69
N HIS A 130 -18.76 3.93 -0.42
CA HIS A 130 -18.18 2.78 0.29
C HIS A 130 -19.20 1.67 0.53
N TYR A 131 -20.47 1.98 0.80
CA TYR A 131 -21.52 0.97 0.95
C TYR A 131 -21.72 0.15 -0.33
N ASN A 132 -21.90 0.81 -1.47
CA ASN A 132 -22.15 0.13 -2.74
C ASN A 132 -20.93 -0.70 -3.19
N PHE A 133 -19.72 -0.16 -3.07
CA PHE A 133 -18.49 -0.90 -3.38
C PHE A 133 -18.24 -2.06 -2.41
N ALA A 134 -18.52 -1.90 -1.12
CA ALA A 134 -18.40 -2.99 -0.15
C ALA A 134 -19.41 -4.11 -0.41
N TYR A 135 -20.67 -3.76 -0.68
CA TYR A 135 -21.73 -4.73 -1.00
C TYR A 135 -21.35 -5.56 -2.24
N MET A 136 -20.97 -4.88 -3.32
CA MET A 136 -20.51 -5.49 -4.56
C MET A 136 -19.27 -6.37 -4.33
N GLY A 137 -18.29 -5.86 -3.58
CA GLY A 137 -17.06 -6.58 -3.25
C GLY A 137 -17.30 -7.88 -2.49
N GLU A 138 -18.17 -7.87 -1.48
CA GLU A 138 -18.52 -9.08 -0.71
C GLU A 138 -19.20 -10.14 -1.56
N HIS A 139 -20.12 -9.75 -2.46
CA HIS A 139 -20.77 -10.69 -3.37
C HIS A 139 -19.78 -11.30 -4.37
N LEU A 140 -18.85 -10.49 -4.88
CA LEU A 140 -17.79 -10.96 -5.77
C LEU A 140 -16.87 -11.97 -5.06
N VAL A 141 -16.42 -11.65 -3.83
CA VAL A 141 -15.60 -12.55 -3.01
C VAL A 141 -16.31 -13.87 -2.75
N ARG A 142 -17.59 -13.82 -2.37
CA ARG A 142 -18.38 -15.02 -2.13
C ARG A 142 -18.42 -15.90 -3.38
N ARG A 143 -18.67 -15.32 -4.56
CA ARG A 143 -18.70 -16.07 -5.83
C ARG A 143 -17.34 -16.69 -6.16
N ILE A 144 -16.27 -15.91 -6.04
CA ILE A 144 -14.91 -16.40 -6.26
C ILE A 144 -14.62 -17.58 -5.34
N ARG A 145 -14.90 -17.46 -4.03
CA ARG A 145 -14.66 -18.54 -3.07
C ARG A 145 -15.44 -19.81 -3.41
N VAL A 146 -16.71 -19.68 -3.79
CA VAL A 146 -17.54 -20.84 -4.16
C VAL A 146 -17.00 -21.51 -5.43
N GLN A 147 -16.73 -20.72 -6.49
CA GLN A 147 -16.25 -21.26 -7.77
C GLN A 147 -14.86 -21.88 -7.67
N VAL A 148 -13.95 -21.24 -6.92
CA VAL A 148 -12.60 -21.77 -6.69
C VAL A 148 -12.68 -23.07 -5.89
N LEU A 149 -13.49 -23.11 -4.83
CA LEU A 149 -13.66 -24.34 -4.03
C LEU A 149 -14.28 -25.46 -4.87
N GLU A 150 -15.35 -25.18 -5.60
CA GLU A 150 -15.98 -26.15 -6.52
C GLU A 150 -14.96 -26.69 -7.53
N LYS A 151 -14.12 -25.81 -8.08
CA LYS A 151 -13.11 -26.19 -9.05
C LYS A 151 -12.01 -27.05 -8.44
N ILE A 152 -11.49 -26.68 -7.26
CA ILE A 152 -10.47 -27.45 -6.54
C ILE A 152 -10.96 -28.88 -6.27
N LEU A 153 -12.23 -29.07 -5.92
CA LEU A 153 -12.80 -30.40 -5.67
C LEU A 153 -12.89 -31.30 -6.93
N THR A 154 -12.69 -30.75 -8.14
CA THR A 154 -12.66 -31.52 -9.40
C THR A 154 -11.27 -31.99 -9.82
N PHE A 155 -10.23 -31.63 -9.08
CA PHE A 155 -8.86 -31.95 -9.43
C PHE A 155 -8.47 -33.38 -9.07
N GLU A 156 -7.55 -33.96 -9.84
CA GLU A 156 -6.97 -35.26 -9.57
C GLU A 156 -6.24 -35.33 -8.22
N ALA A 157 -6.23 -36.50 -7.57
CA ALA A 157 -5.56 -36.70 -6.29
C ALA A 157 -4.07 -36.31 -6.34
N ALA A 158 -3.39 -36.59 -7.46
CA ALA A 158 -1.99 -36.24 -7.68
C ALA A 158 -1.69 -34.73 -7.59
N TRP A 159 -2.69 -33.86 -7.80
CA TRP A 159 -2.52 -32.42 -7.63
C TRP A 159 -2.40 -32.02 -6.15
N PHE A 160 -3.11 -32.73 -5.27
CA PHE A 160 -3.06 -32.50 -3.83
C PHE A 160 -1.80 -33.08 -3.18
N ASP A 161 -1.08 -33.98 -3.88
CA ASP A 161 0.20 -34.51 -3.45
C ASP A 161 1.36 -33.52 -3.65
N GLU A 162 1.14 -32.42 -4.39
CA GLU A 162 2.13 -31.38 -4.61
C GLU A 162 2.29 -30.50 -3.35
N ASP A 163 3.52 -30.28 -2.89
CA ASP A 163 3.84 -29.53 -1.66
C ASP A 163 3.22 -28.12 -1.64
N THR A 164 3.05 -27.50 -2.81
CA THR A 164 2.45 -26.18 -2.98
C THR A 164 0.93 -26.16 -2.71
N ASN A 165 0.25 -27.30 -2.85
CA ASN A 165 -1.20 -27.45 -2.77
C ASN A 165 -1.67 -28.17 -1.49
N SER A 166 -0.87 -28.09 -0.42
CA SER A 166 -1.28 -28.54 0.91
C SER A 166 -2.63 -27.94 1.34
N SER A 167 -3.41 -28.66 2.16
CA SER A 167 -4.71 -28.15 2.61
C SER A 167 -4.62 -26.79 3.34
N GLY A 168 -3.50 -26.53 4.03
CA GLY A 168 -3.23 -25.25 4.68
C GLY A 168 -2.99 -24.11 3.68
N SER A 169 -2.16 -24.34 2.65
CA SER A 169 -1.91 -23.35 1.60
C SER A 169 -3.18 -23.06 0.78
N LEU A 170 -4.00 -24.07 0.49
CA LEU A 170 -5.27 -23.89 -0.20
C LEU A 170 -6.28 -23.08 0.62
N CYS A 171 -6.38 -23.35 1.92
CA CYS A 171 -7.25 -22.59 2.82
C CYS A 171 -6.81 -21.11 2.92
N SER A 172 -5.50 -20.86 3.05
CA SER A 172 -4.94 -19.50 3.03
C SER A 172 -5.19 -18.81 1.69
N ARG A 173 -4.96 -19.48 0.55
CA ARG A 173 -5.28 -18.91 -0.77
C ARG A 173 -6.75 -18.53 -0.89
N LEU A 174 -7.66 -19.43 -0.53
CA LEU A 174 -9.10 -19.18 -0.59
C LEU A 174 -9.54 -18.03 0.31
N SER A 175 -8.92 -17.87 1.48
CA SER A 175 -9.19 -16.76 2.40
C SER A 175 -8.56 -15.46 1.90
N ASP A 176 -7.23 -15.44 1.79
CA ASP A 176 -6.39 -14.26 1.64
C ASP A 176 -6.40 -13.72 0.21
N GLU A 177 -6.24 -14.57 -0.81
CA GLU A 177 -6.25 -14.11 -2.20
C GLU A 177 -7.63 -13.56 -2.58
N SER A 178 -8.71 -14.22 -2.15
CA SER A 178 -10.07 -13.71 -2.35
C SER A 178 -10.27 -12.35 -1.65
N SER A 179 -9.70 -12.18 -0.45
CA SER A 179 -9.76 -10.90 0.26
C SER A 179 -8.96 -9.80 -0.44
N LEU A 180 -7.82 -10.13 -1.05
CA LEU A 180 -7.03 -9.20 -1.85
C LEU A 180 -7.77 -8.77 -3.12
N VAL A 181 -8.50 -9.69 -3.77
CA VAL A 181 -9.38 -9.35 -4.89
C VAL A 181 -10.48 -8.38 -4.45
N LYS A 182 -11.06 -8.58 -3.26
CA LYS A 182 -12.02 -7.61 -2.68
C LYS A 182 -11.42 -6.22 -2.57
N THR A 183 -10.28 -6.12 -1.90
CA THR A 183 -9.59 -4.85 -1.66
C THR A 183 -9.26 -4.17 -2.98
N LEU A 184 -8.83 -4.93 -3.98
CA LEU A 184 -8.57 -4.42 -5.33
C LEU A 184 -9.83 -3.80 -5.95
N VAL A 185 -10.93 -4.54 -5.98
CA VAL A 185 -12.13 -4.15 -6.73
C VAL A 185 -12.99 -3.14 -5.98
N ALA A 186 -13.19 -3.32 -4.67
CA ALA A 186 -14.03 -2.46 -3.85
C ALA A 186 -13.31 -1.17 -3.44
N ASP A 187 -12.07 -1.26 -2.98
CA ASP A 187 -11.39 -0.10 -2.38
C ASP A 187 -10.48 0.61 -3.38
N ARG A 188 -9.63 -0.14 -4.09
CA ARG A 188 -8.59 0.46 -4.96
C ARG A 188 -9.14 1.04 -6.25
N ILE A 189 -10.07 0.35 -6.93
CA ILE A 189 -10.72 0.90 -8.15
C ILE A 189 -11.57 2.13 -7.81
N SER A 190 -12.31 2.10 -6.69
CA SER A 190 -13.12 3.22 -6.22
C SER A 190 -12.26 4.47 -5.96
N LEU A 191 -11.14 4.30 -5.25
CA LEU A 191 -10.19 5.39 -5.00
C LEU A 191 -9.49 5.86 -6.28
N LEU A 192 -9.17 4.97 -7.21
CA LEU A 192 -8.58 5.33 -8.50
C LEU A 192 -9.54 6.19 -9.34
N LEU A 193 -10.82 5.81 -9.38
CA LEU A 193 -11.85 6.57 -10.09
C LEU A 193 -12.05 7.96 -9.47
N GLN A 194 -12.10 8.01 -8.13
CA GLN A 194 -12.19 9.25 -7.37
C GLN A 194 -10.99 10.18 -7.66
N THR A 195 -9.76 9.65 -7.55
CA THR A 195 -8.53 10.44 -7.74
C THR A 195 -8.39 10.92 -9.18
N ALA A 196 -8.70 10.09 -10.18
CA ALA A 196 -8.71 10.49 -11.58
C ALA A 196 -9.72 11.63 -11.85
N CYS A 197 -10.95 11.50 -11.35
CA CYS A 197 -11.96 12.55 -11.46
C CYS A 197 -11.50 13.85 -10.79
N GLY A 198 -10.99 13.76 -9.57
CA GLY A 198 -10.50 14.93 -8.83
C GLY A 198 -9.34 15.64 -9.53
N ILE A 199 -8.40 14.90 -10.12
CA ILE A 199 -7.29 15.49 -10.89
C ILE A 199 -7.82 16.25 -12.11
N VAL A 200 -8.72 15.63 -12.89
CA VAL A 200 -9.31 16.27 -14.08
C VAL A 200 -10.06 17.55 -13.69
N ILE A 201 -10.88 17.51 -12.63
CA ILE A 201 -11.64 18.67 -12.17
C ILE A 201 -10.73 19.76 -11.62
N ALA A 202 -9.71 19.40 -10.84
CA ALA A 202 -8.78 20.39 -10.29
C ALA A 202 -7.96 21.10 -11.37
N VAL A 203 -7.42 20.36 -12.34
CA VAL A 203 -6.69 20.94 -13.48
C VAL A 203 -7.62 21.85 -14.28
N THR A 204 -8.84 21.40 -14.59
CA THR A 204 -9.82 22.18 -15.33
C THR A 204 -10.21 23.46 -14.58
N MET A 205 -10.52 23.38 -13.29
CA MET A 205 -10.85 24.55 -12.46
C MET A 205 -9.67 25.52 -12.35
N GLY A 206 -8.45 25.02 -12.17
CA GLY A 206 -7.24 25.85 -12.12
C GLY A 206 -7.01 26.62 -13.42
N LEU A 207 -7.18 25.95 -14.57
CA LEU A 207 -7.07 26.60 -15.89
C LEU A 207 -8.15 27.66 -16.10
N ILE A 208 -9.38 27.43 -15.64
CA ILE A 208 -10.48 28.41 -15.77
C ILE A 208 -10.22 29.66 -14.93
N VAL A 209 -9.72 29.51 -13.71
CA VAL A 209 -9.51 30.65 -12.78
C VAL A 209 -8.31 31.51 -13.20
N ALA A 210 -7.14 30.90 -13.40
CA ALA A 210 -5.93 31.64 -13.78
C ALA A 210 -5.01 30.77 -14.65
N TRP A 211 -5.31 30.69 -15.94
CA TRP A 211 -4.60 29.80 -16.88
C TRP A 211 -3.07 30.01 -16.92
N LYS A 212 -2.57 31.26 -16.85
CA LYS A 212 -1.13 31.55 -16.85
C LYS A 212 -0.42 30.98 -15.62
N LEU A 213 -1.00 31.18 -14.44
CA LEU A 213 -0.46 30.65 -13.18
C LEU A 213 -0.57 29.12 -13.13
N ALA A 214 -1.74 28.59 -13.49
CA ALA A 214 -2.00 27.15 -13.50
C ALA A 214 -1.03 26.38 -14.42
N LEU A 215 -0.69 26.91 -15.60
CA LEU A 215 0.29 26.28 -16.49
C LEU A 215 1.69 26.17 -15.87
N VAL A 216 2.16 27.22 -15.20
CA VAL A 216 3.47 27.20 -14.52
C VAL A 216 3.47 26.14 -13.42
N MET A 217 2.42 26.11 -12.60
CA MET A 217 2.30 25.14 -11.52
C MET A 217 2.19 23.69 -12.04
N ILE A 218 1.44 23.45 -13.12
CA ILE A 218 1.37 22.14 -13.79
C ILE A 218 2.75 21.73 -14.32
N ALA A 219 3.55 22.67 -14.84
CA ALA A 219 4.90 22.38 -15.30
C ALA A 219 5.86 21.98 -14.15
N VAL A 220 5.61 22.46 -12.93
CA VAL A 220 6.41 22.10 -11.74
C VAL A 220 6.00 20.74 -11.14
N GLN A 221 4.75 20.29 -11.34
CA GLN A 221 4.25 19.03 -10.80
C GLN A 221 5.06 17.78 -11.20
N PRO A 222 5.50 17.58 -12.46
CA PRO A 222 6.37 16.46 -12.82
C PRO A 222 7.68 16.44 -12.03
N CYS A 223 8.27 17.60 -11.73
CA CYS A 223 9.50 17.69 -10.96
C CYS A 223 9.29 17.20 -9.52
N THR A 224 8.23 17.66 -8.85
CA THR A 224 7.89 17.19 -7.49
C THR A 224 7.51 15.71 -7.49
N MET A 225 6.86 15.22 -8.54
CA MET A 225 6.52 13.81 -8.74
C MET A 225 7.77 12.93 -8.80
N ILE A 226 8.75 13.30 -9.63
CA ILE A 226 10.01 12.56 -9.78
C ILE A 226 10.73 12.46 -8.44
N CYS A 227 10.79 13.54 -7.67
CA CYS A 227 11.43 13.53 -6.36
C CYS A 227 10.68 12.69 -5.32
N TYR A 228 9.34 12.68 -5.36
CA TYR A 228 8.53 11.80 -4.53
C TYR A 228 8.78 10.32 -4.86
N TYR A 229 8.79 9.96 -6.15
CA TYR A 229 9.10 8.60 -6.58
C TYR A 229 10.54 8.19 -6.26
N ALA A 230 11.51 9.09 -6.45
CA ALA A 230 12.90 8.89 -6.07
C ALA A 230 13.04 8.59 -4.57
N LYS A 231 12.33 9.33 -3.72
CA LYS A 231 12.25 9.05 -2.28
C LYS A 231 11.69 7.67 -2.00
N LYS A 232 10.56 7.32 -2.62
CA LYS A 232 9.89 6.01 -2.44
C LYS A 232 10.81 4.85 -2.83
N ILE A 233 11.47 4.91 -3.99
CA ILE A 233 12.34 3.83 -4.48
C ILE A 233 13.60 3.69 -3.62
N VAL A 234 14.24 4.80 -3.25
CA VAL A 234 15.44 4.77 -2.39
C VAL A 234 15.10 4.15 -1.05
N LEU A 235 14.01 4.60 -0.41
CA LEU A 235 13.61 4.09 0.90
C LEU A 235 13.21 2.61 0.83
N SER A 236 12.45 2.21 -0.18
CA SER A 236 12.08 0.81 -0.39
C SER A 236 13.30 -0.10 -0.60
N ASN A 237 14.30 0.35 -1.35
CA ASN A 237 15.53 -0.42 -1.56
C ASN A 237 16.33 -0.57 -0.27
N VAL A 238 16.46 0.53 0.50
CA VAL A 238 17.13 0.50 1.81
C VAL A 238 16.42 -0.45 2.77
N SER A 239 15.09 -0.38 2.86
CA SER A 239 14.30 -1.28 3.70
C SER A 239 14.47 -2.74 3.29
N ARG A 240 14.45 -3.05 1.98
CA ARG A 240 14.65 -4.42 1.48
C ARG A 240 16.03 -4.97 1.81
N ASP A 241 17.07 -4.18 1.59
CA ASP A 241 18.45 -4.61 1.85
C ASP A 241 18.70 -4.81 3.35
N LEU A 242 18.12 -3.94 4.19
CA LEU A 242 18.20 -4.08 5.65
C LEU A 242 17.43 -5.31 6.13
N ALA A 243 16.23 -5.55 5.59
CA ALA A 243 15.45 -6.75 5.91
C ALA A 243 16.20 -8.04 5.55
N LYS A 244 16.87 -8.08 4.40
CA LYS A 244 17.69 -9.23 4.00
C LYS A 244 18.86 -9.47 4.95
N ALA A 245 19.60 -8.42 5.29
CA ALA A 245 20.71 -8.53 6.24
C ALA A 245 20.25 -8.95 7.65
N GLN A 246 19.11 -8.43 8.08
CA GLN A 246 18.50 -8.78 9.36
C GLN A 246 18.07 -10.25 9.36
N TYR A 247 17.54 -10.77 8.26
CA TYR A 247 17.21 -12.19 8.10
C TYR A 247 18.44 -13.08 8.27
N GLU A 248 19.54 -12.79 7.58
CA GLU A 248 20.80 -13.55 7.67
C GLU A 248 21.35 -13.57 9.10
N SER A 249 21.38 -12.42 9.77
CA SER A 249 21.84 -12.33 11.17
C SER A 249 20.91 -13.08 12.12
N THR A 250 19.60 -12.95 11.92
CA THR A 250 18.59 -13.63 12.74
C THR A 250 18.68 -15.15 12.59
N GLN A 251 18.99 -15.66 11.39
CA GLN A 251 19.16 -17.08 11.16
C GLN A 251 20.31 -17.67 11.99
N ILE A 252 21.46 -16.97 12.07
CA ILE A 252 22.59 -17.37 12.92
C ILE A 252 22.18 -17.41 14.39
N ALA A 253 21.44 -16.40 14.86
CA ALA A 253 20.95 -16.36 16.23
C ALA A 253 19.98 -17.51 16.52
N ILE A 254 19.06 -17.80 15.60
CA ILE A 254 18.11 -18.93 15.72
C ILE A 254 18.87 -20.25 15.84
N GLU A 255 19.87 -20.50 14.99
CA GLU A 255 20.66 -21.73 15.02
C GLU A 255 21.44 -21.89 16.34
N ALA A 256 22.02 -20.79 16.84
CA ALA A 256 22.73 -20.77 18.11
C ALA A 256 21.82 -21.03 19.31
N VAL A 257 20.61 -20.45 19.32
CA VAL A 257 19.61 -20.65 20.38
C VAL A 257 19.05 -22.07 20.33
N TYR A 258 18.72 -22.56 19.14
CA TYR A 258 18.21 -23.92 18.94
C TYR A 258 19.21 -24.97 19.43
N ASN A 259 20.50 -24.75 19.17
CA ASN A 259 21.59 -25.65 19.57
C ASN A 259 22.32 -25.22 20.85
N HIS A 260 21.68 -24.45 21.75
CA HIS A 260 22.35 -23.84 22.90
C HIS A 260 23.13 -24.83 23.79
N ARG A 261 22.61 -26.05 23.99
CA ARG A 261 23.29 -27.10 24.75
C ARG A 261 24.61 -27.55 24.11
N MET A 262 24.68 -27.58 22.78
CA MET A 262 25.91 -27.89 22.05
C MET A 262 26.90 -26.72 22.14
N VAL A 263 26.42 -25.49 21.94
CA VAL A 263 27.26 -24.29 22.03
C VAL A 263 27.92 -24.18 23.39
N THR A 264 27.16 -24.43 24.47
CA THR A 264 27.66 -24.40 25.85
C THR A 264 28.57 -25.57 26.15
N SER A 265 28.28 -26.79 25.70
CA SER A 265 29.15 -27.95 25.92
C SER A 265 30.51 -27.83 25.22
N PHE A 266 30.56 -27.17 24.06
CA PHE A 266 31.81 -26.91 23.33
C PHE A 266 32.47 -25.58 23.72
N GLY A 267 31.90 -24.81 24.65
CA GLY A 267 32.45 -23.52 25.09
C GLY A 267 32.58 -22.47 23.97
N CYS A 268 31.80 -22.59 22.89
CA CYS A 268 31.97 -21.81 21.66
C CYS A 268 31.11 -20.52 21.60
N SER A 269 30.45 -20.14 22.70
CA SER A 269 29.55 -18.97 22.75
C SER A 269 30.21 -17.68 22.25
N SER A 270 31.47 -17.44 22.61
CA SER A 270 32.23 -16.26 22.18
C SER A 270 32.45 -16.24 20.65
N LYS A 271 32.74 -17.41 20.06
CA LYS A 271 32.95 -17.55 18.61
C LYS A 271 31.68 -17.30 17.81
N ILE A 272 30.52 -17.70 18.34
CA ILE A 272 29.21 -17.46 17.72
C ILE A 272 28.83 -15.98 17.80
N LEU A 273 29.09 -15.33 18.94
CA LEU A 273 28.88 -13.88 19.07
C LEU A 273 29.74 -13.10 18.07
N GLN A 274 31.01 -13.46 17.91
CA GLN A 274 31.88 -12.85 16.90
C GLN A 274 31.36 -13.07 15.47
N LEU A 275 30.85 -14.27 15.16
CA LEU A 275 30.26 -14.55 13.84
C LEU A 275 29.00 -13.71 13.59
N PHE A 276 28.16 -13.53 14.62
CA PHE A 276 26.97 -12.69 14.54
C PHE A 276 27.33 -11.21 14.35
N GLU A 277 28.29 -10.68 15.11
CA GLU A 277 28.81 -9.32 14.94
C GLU A 277 29.39 -9.10 13.53
N HIS A 278 30.24 -10.00 13.07
CA HIS A 278 30.85 -9.93 11.74
C HIS A 278 29.81 -9.95 10.61
N THR A 279 28.72 -10.71 10.77
CA THR A 279 27.63 -10.77 9.79
C THR A 279 26.86 -9.44 9.71
N GLN A 280 26.86 -8.63 10.77
CA GLN A 280 26.21 -7.32 10.80
C GLN A 280 27.08 -6.16 10.33
N GLU A 281 28.40 -6.25 10.42
CA GLU A 281 29.31 -5.16 10.07
C GLU A 281 29.14 -4.70 8.61
N GLU A 282 29.08 -5.65 7.66
CA GLU A 282 28.96 -5.33 6.24
C GLU A 282 27.60 -4.67 5.91
N PRO A 283 26.45 -5.21 6.36
CA PRO A 283 25.16 -4.53 6.31
C PRO A 283 25.17 -3.14 6.93
N LEU A 284 25.74 -2.96 8.12
CA LEU A 284 25.80 -1.67 8.81
C LEU A 284 26.62 -0.65 8.01
N ARG A 285 27.73 -1.08 7.41
CA ARG A 285 28.55 -0.21 6.54
C ARG A 285 27.80 0.20 5.28
N LYS A 286 27.09 -0.73 4.63
CA LYS A 286 26.24 -0.45 3.46
C LYS A 286 25.07 0.47 3.84
N ALA A 287 24.41 0.19 4.96
CA ALA A 287 23.30 0.98 5.49
C ALA A 287 23.75 2.41 5.81
N ARG A 288 24.92 2.62 6.40
CA ARG A 288 25.47 3.96 6.66
C ARG A 288 25.64 4.78 5.37
N LYS A 289 26.19 4.18 4.31
CA LYS A 289 26.34 4.85 3.01
C LYS A 289 24.98 5.15 2.36
N LYS A 290 24.06 4.20 2.40
CA LYS A 290 22.71 4.38 1.85
C LYS A 290 21.85 5.35 2.67
N SER A 291 22.09 5.45 3.97
CA SER A 291 21.39 6.37 4.88
C SER A 291 21.64 7.82 4.50
N TRP A 292 22.85 8.18 4.05
CA TRP A 292 23.12 9.51 3.49
C TRP A 292 22.27 9.82 2.27
N VAL A 293 22.19 8.89 1.32
CA VAL A 293 21.36 9.05 0.11
C VAL A 293 19.87 9.13 0.48
N ALA A 294 19.41 8.28 1.40
CA ALA A 294 18.04 8.30 1.90
C ALA A 294 17.72 9.61 2.63
N GLY A 295 18.65 10.14 3.44
CA GLY A 295 18.51 11.42 4.13
C GLY A 295 18.42 12.60 3.17
N ILE A 296 19.33 12.68 2.19
CA ILE A 296 19.31 13.73 1.16
C ILE A 296 18.00 13.68 0.38
N THR A 297 17.59 12.50 -0.10
CA THR A 297 16.35 12.34 -0.88
C THR A 297 15.11 12.65 -0.05
N THR A 298 15.11 12.28 1.23
CA THR A 298 14.01 12.55 2.16
C THR A 298 13.87 14.02 2.49
N GLY A 299 14.98 14.77 2.59
CA GLY A 299 14.98 16.21 2.80
C GLY A 299 14.69 17.02 1.53
N LEU A 300 15.19 16.57 0.37
CA LEU A 300 15.01 17.26 -0.90
C LEU A 300 13.54 17.26 -1.36
N SER A 301 12.79 16.18 -1.11
CA SER A 301 11.38 16.07 -1.48
C SER A 301 10.48 17.19 -0.90
N PRO A 302 10.43 17.43 0.43
CA PRO A 302 9.68 18.55 0.99
C PRO A 302 10.30 19.91 0.67
N CYS A 303 11.63 20.01 0.53
CA CYS A 303 12.30 21.24 0.12
C CYS A 303 11.80 21.74 -1.26
N LEU A 304 11.74 20.85 -2.25
CA LEU A 304 11.19 21.17 -3.58
C LEU A 304 9.70 21.53 -3.54
N THR A 305 8.94 20.95 -2.61
CA THR A 305 7.54 21.32 -2.42
C THR A 305 7.41 22.76 -1.92
N PHE A 306 8.24 23.16 -0.95
CA PHE A 306 8.27 24.55 -0.48
C PHE A 306 8.81 25.53 -1.53
N LEU A 307 9.81 25.13 -2.31
CA LEU A 307 10.31 25.94 -3.43
C LEU A 307 9.25 26.12 -4.51
N SER A 308 8.43 25.10 -4.79
CA SER A 308 7.26 25.23 -5.66
C SER A 308 6.31 26.28 -5.10
N TRP A 309 5.93 26.20 -3.83
CA TRP A 309 5.03 27.19 -3.23
C TRP A 309 5.61 28.61 -3.26
N ALA A 310 6.92 28.76 -3.02
CA ALA A 310 7.59 30.05 -3.13
C ALA A 310 7.54 30.62 -4.55
N LEU A 311 7.74 29.76 -5.57
CA LEU A 311 7.62 30.14 -6.97
C LEU A 311 6.18 30.52 -7.33
N ASP A 312 5.20 29.78 -6.82
CA ASP A 312 3.76 30.02 -7.04
C ASP A 312 3.35 31.40 -6.51
N PHE A 313 3.78 31.74 -5.29
CA PHE A 313 3.50 33.05 -4.70
C PHE A 313 4.29 34.18 -5.37
N TRP A 314 5.55 33.95 -5.76
CA TRP A 314 6.35 34.95 -6.45
C TRP A 314 5.77 35.29 -7.83
N TYR A 315 5.46 34.28 -8.64
CA TYR A 315 4.89 34.46 -9.97
C TYR A 315 3.43 34.95 -9.89
N GLY A 316 2.62 34.37 -9.01
CA GLY A 316 1.25 34.82 -8.75
C GLY A 316 1.17 36.27 -8.27
N GLY A 317 2.09 36.67 -7.38
CA GLY A 317 2.22 38.05 -6.92
C GLY A 317 2.61 39.01 -8.04
N LYS A 318 3.55 38.63 -8.91
CA LYS A 318 3.91 39.42 -10.10
C LYS A 318 2.73 39.60 -11.04
N LEU A 319 1.94 38.54 -11.24
CA LEU A 319 0.77 38.56 -12.12
C LEU A 319 -0.38 39.42 -11.54
N ALA A 320 -0.54 39.39 -10.21
CA ALA A 320 -1.46 40.27 -9.49
C ALA A 320 -1.00 41.75 -9.56
N GLN A 321 0.30 42.02 -9.45
CA GLN A 321 0.85 43.38 -9.60
C GLN A 321 0.62 43.95 -11.02
N SER A 322 0.69 43.11 -12.05
CA SER A 322 0.37 43.53 -13.43
C SER A 322 -1.13 43.72 -13.70
N GLY A 323 -2.00 43.41 -12.74
CA GLY A 323 -3.45 43.54 -12.89
C GLY A 323 -4.10 42.48 -13.80
N GLU A 324 -3.36 41.43 -14.18
CA GLU A 324 -3.88 40.36 -15.04
C GLU A 324 -4.76 39.35 -14.28
N ILE A 325 -4.52 39.18 -12.97
CA ILE A 325 -5.32 38.33 -12.08
C ILE A 325 -5.57 39.02 -10.75
N SER A 326 -6.70 38.71 -10.10
CA SER A 326 -6.95 39.18 -8.73
C SER A 326 -6.11 38.41 -7.71
N ALA A 327 -5.75 39.06 -6.59
CA ALA A 327 -5.11 38.37 -5.46
C ALA A 327 -5.93 37.17 -4.97
N GLY A 328 -7.26 37.24 -5.04
CA GLY A 328 -8.14 36.12 -4.71
C GLY A 328 -8.01 34.93 -5.66
N ASP A 329 -7.77 35.18 -6.95
CA ASP A 329 -7.63 34.13 -7.96
C ASP A 329 -6.28 33.42 -7.85
N VAL A 330 -5.25 34.10 -7.35
CA VAL A 330 -3.97 33.47 -6.93
C VAL A 330 -4.24 32.41 -5.86
N PHE A 331 -4.94 32.77 -4.78
CA PHE A 331 -5.23 31.81 -3.69
C PHE A 331 -6.10 30.65 -4.16
N LYS A 332 -7.18 30.91 -4.92
CA LYS A 332 -8.02 29.84 -5.50
C LYS A 332 -7.18 28.86 -6.33
N THR A 333 -6.36 29.38 -7.24
CA THR A 333 -5.53 28.54 -8.12
C THR A 333 -4.50 27.75 -7.33
N PHE A 334 -3.85 28.38 -6.35
CA PHE A 334 -2.89 27.73 -5.45
C PHE A 334 -3.51 26.55 -4.70
N PHE A 335 -4.62 26.77 -3.99
CA PHE A 335 -5.26 25.70 -3.20
C PHE A 335 -5.76 24.55 -4.09
N VAL A 336 -6.36 24.87 -5.25
CA VAL A 336 -6.83 23.85 -6.20
C VAL A 336 -5.68 22.99 -6.70
N LEU A 337 -4.53 23.58 -7.05
CA LEU A 337 -3.39 22.81 -7.55
C LEU A 337 -2.64 22.05 -6.45
N VAL A 338 -2.54 22.59 -5.23
CA VAL A 338 -2.02 21.84 -4.07
C VAL A 338 -2.88 20.62 -3.80
N SER A 339 -4.21 20.75 -3.91
CA SER A 339 -5.13 19.62 -3.77
C SER A 339 -4.91 18.54 -4.84
N THR A 340 -4.53 18.95 -6.07
CA THR A 340 -4.18 18.03 -7.15
C THR A 340 -2.93 17.22 -6.79
N GLY A 341 -1.91 17.86 -6.23
CA GLY A 341 -0.69 17.17 -5.78
C GLY A 341 -0.98 16.08 -4.75
N LYS A 342 -1.91 16.33 -3.81
CA LYS A 342 -2.38 15.32 -2.87
C LYS A 342 -3.07 14.15 -3.57
N LEU A 343 -3.99 14.42 -4.50
CA LEU A 343 -4.68 13.36 -5.26
C LEU A 343 -3.71 12.48 -6.05
N ILE A 344 -2.66 13.06 -6.63
CA ILE A 344 -1.65 12.27 -7.34
C ILE A 344 -0.80 11.45 -6.36
N ALA A 345 -0.45 11.99 -5.19
CA ALA A 345 0.25 11.23 -4.15
C ALA A 345 -0.58 10.04 -3.66
N ASP A 346 -1.89 10.23 -3.47
CA ASP A 346 -2.82 9.16 -3.13
C ASP A 346 -2.82 8.08 -4.23
N ALA A 347 -2.95 8.47 -5.50
CA ALA A 347 -2.87 7.54 -6.64
C ALA A 347 -1.52 6.78 -6.70
N GLY A 348 -0.40 7.47 -6.47
CA GLY A 348 0.95 6.88 -6.45
C GLY A 348 1.21 5.93 -5.27
N SER A 349 0.49 6.11 -4.16
CA SER A 349 0.54 5.16 -3.03
C SER A 349 -0.17 3.84 -3.35
N MET A 350 -1.19 3.87 -4.22
CA MET A 350 -2.01 2.70 -4.58
C MET A 350 -1.33 1.72 -5.54
N THR A 351 -0.26 2.12 -6.23
CA THR A 351 0.41 1.30 -7.25
C THR A 351 0.85 -0.07 -6.72
N SER A 352 1.37 -0.15 -5.48
CA SER A 352 1.79 -1.42 -4.88
C SER A 352 0.62 -2.35 -4.58
N ASP A 353 -0.51 -1.77 -4.19
CA ASP A 353 -1.70 -2.54 -3.82
C ASP A 353 -2.42 -3.03 -5.06
N LEU A 354 -2.42 -2.23 -6.13
CA LEU A 354 -2.89 -2.64 -7.45
C LEU A 354 -2.06 -3.82 -7.99
N ALA A 355 -0.73 -3.78 -7.83
CA ALA A 355 0.16 -4.88 -8.21
C ALA A 355 -0.12 -6.16 -7.40
N LYS A 356 -0.25 -6.05 -6.06
CA LYS A 356 -0.59 -7.20 -5.20
C LYS A 356 -1.95 -7.80 -5.55
N GLY A 357 -2.97 -6.96 -5.72
CA GLY A 357 -4.30 -7.41 -6.12
C GLY A 357 -4.30 -8.07 -7.49
N SER A 358 -3.58 -7.51 -8.46
CA SER A 358 -3.42 -8.09 -9.79
C SER A 358 -2.81 -9.50 -9.75
N ASN A 359 -1.81 -9.72 -8.88
CA ASN A 359 -1.21 -11.04 -8.69
C ASN A 359 -2.20 -12.03 -8.04
N ALA A 360 -2.99 -11.58 -7.06
CA ALA A 360 -4.04 -12.42 -6.44
C ALA A 360 -5.12 -12.81 -7.47
N VAL A 361 -5.53 -11.89 -8.34
CA VAL A 361 -6.46 -12.17 -9.44
C VAL A 361 -5.88 -13.21 -10.40
N ALA A 362 -4.60 -13.10 -10.76
CA ALA A 362 -3.93 -14.08 -11.63
C ALA A 362 -3.90 -15.48 -11.00
N SER A 363 -3.54 -15.57 -9.73
CA SER A 363 -3.53 -16.84 -8.97
C SER A 363 -4.92 -17.50 -8.89
N VAL A 364 -5.97 -16.70 -8.66
CA VAL A 364 -7.36 -17.19 -8.64
C VAL A 364 -7.77 -17.71 -10.03
N PHE A 365 -7.44 -16.99 -11.10
CA PHE A 365 -7.79 -17.42 -12.46
C PHE A 365 -6.99 -18.63 -12.92
N GLU A 366 -5.74 -18.78 -12.46
CA GLU A 366 -4.93 -19.98 -12.72
C GLU A 366 -5.63 -21.25 -12.22
N VAL A 367 -6.22 -21.21 -11.02
CA VAL A 367 -7.00 -22.33 -10.48
C VAL A 367 -8.29 -22.53 -11.26
N LEU A 368 -9.01 -21.45 -11.59
CA LEU A 368 -10.28 -21.54 -12.32
C LEU A 368 -10.11 -22.10 -13.75
N ASP A 369 -9.01 -21.76 -14.42
CA ASP A 369 -8.72 -22.14 -15.80
C ASP A 369 -8.04 -23.50 -15.96
N ARG A 370 -7.52 -24.06 -14.86
CA ARG A 370 -6.95 -25.39 -14.88
C ARG A 370 -8.00 -26.41 -15.35
N LYS A 371 -7.65 -27.16 -16.38
CA LYS A 371 -8.42 -28.32 -16.83
C LYS A 371 -7.97 -29.52 -16.00
N SER A 372 -8.89 -30.19 -15.29
CA SER A 372 -8.57 -31.46 -14.64
C SER A 372 -8.53 -32.55 -15.69
N ILE A 373 -7.62 -33.50 -15.51
CA ILE A 373 -7.57 -34.71 -16.32
C ILE A 373 -8.58 -35.68 -15.70
N SER A 374 -9.86 -35.45 -15.98
CA SER A 374 -10.90 -36.38 -15.60
C SER A 374 -10.86 -37.59 -16.54
N PRO A 375 -10.70 -38.84 -16.05
CA PRO A 375 -10.88 -40.03 -16.88
C PRO A 375 -12.39 -40.26 -17.06
N GLN A 376 -13.02 -39.51 -17.97
CA GLN A 376 -14.43 -39.70 -18.33
C GLN A 376 -14.69 -39.94 -19.83
N ASN A 377 -13.64 -40.17 -20.63
CA ASN A 377 -13.78 -40.57 -22.04
C ASN A 377 -13.13 -41.93 -22.32
N SER A 378 -13.52 -42.94 -21.55
CA SER A 378 -13.36 -44.35 -21.93
C SER A 378 -14.70 -45.04 -21.78
N GLN A 379 -15.59 -44.80 -22.74
CA GLN A 379 -16.67 -45.72 -23.08
C GLN A 379 -16.32 -46.41 -24.39
#